data_AF-A0A951TNE0-F1
#
_entry.id   AF-A0A951TNE0-F1
#
_cell.length_a   1.000
_cell.length_b   1.000
_cell.length_c   1.000
_cell.angle_alpha   90.00
_cell.angle_beta   90.00
_cell.angle_gamma   90.00
#
_symmetry.space_group_name_H-M   'P 1'
#
loop_
_entity.id
_entity.type
_entity.pdbx_description
1 polymer ?
#
loop_
_entity_poly.entity_id
_entity_poly.type
_entity_poly.pdbx_seq_one_letter_code
_entity_poly.pdbx_strand_id
1 'polypeptide(L)'
;MVALAPLQVQVIGFTHFDPPAGVPWETDVDGGEALAEFAGRACYQSWNKPNPATATNAGYLRHILEVGHLSVLEHGSVTFYLTGISRSLTHELIRHRHFSYSQLSQRYVPERDAAMVEPAVIAEDPELHALFLEAGERALTSYTRLLEGLEKKFADVESATSRRKQARQAARAVLPNATETRIVVTGNYRAMRHFVAMRASEHADVEIRELAIAMLRELQRVAPNAFADFEIFALGDGTEVASSPLVGEG
;
A
#
# COMPACT_ATOMS: atom_id res chain seq x y z
N MET A 1 28.37 8.24 1.62
CA MET A 1 27.40 7.67 0.68
C MET A 1 26.09 7.38 1.38
N VAL A 2 25.00 7.87 0.81
CA VAL A 2 23.64 7.65 1.31
C VAL A 2 23.22 6.19 1.16
N ALA A 3 22.43 5.68 2.10
CA ALA A 3 21.88 4.32 2.02
C ALA A 3 20.70 4.25 1.03
N LEU A 4 20.56 3.13 0.32
CA LEU A 4 19.41 2.84 -0.52
C LEU A 4 18.46 1.87 0.18
N ALA A 5 17.15 2.07 0.00
CA ALA A 5 16.13 1.25 0.62
C ALA A 5 15.33 0.48 -0.46
N PRO A 6 15.44 -0.86 -0.54
CA PRO A 6 14.63 -1.65 -1.46
C PRO A 6 13.19 -1.75 -0.98
N LEU A 7 12.24 -1.79 -1.92
CA LEU A 7 10.82 -2.01 -1.64
C LEU A 7 10.63 -3.30 -0.83
N GLN A 8 9.90 -3.19 0.28
CA GLN A 8 9.39 -4.34 1.02
C GLN A 8 7.90 -4.16 1.31
N VAL A 9 7.13 -5.19 0.97
CA VAL A 9 5.68 -5.25 1.20
C VAL A 9 5.43 -6.42 2.14
N GLN A 10 4.90 -6.13 3.33
CA GLN A 10 4.60 -7.16 4.33
C GLN A 10 3.14 -7.09 4.72
N VAL A 11 2.40 -8.20 4.57
CA VAL A 11 1.07 -8.35 5.17
C VAL A 11 1.23 -8.50 6.68
N ILE A 12 0.63 -7.59 7.44
CA ILE A 12 0.70 -7.58 8.91
C ILE A 12 -0.66 -7.77 9.59
N GLY A 13 -1.73 -7.85 8.81
CA GLY A 13 -3.07 -8.12 9.32
C GLY A 13 -4.03 -8.47 8.19
N PHE A 14 -4.98 -9.35 8.46
CA PHE A 14 -6.09 -9.70 7.58
C PHE A 14 -7.25 -10.23 8.40
N THR A 15 -8.44 -10.27 7.81
CA THR A 15 -9.67 -10.67 8.50
C THR A 15 -9.63 -12.12 8.96
N HIS A 16 -9.78 -12.34 10.26
CA HIS A 16 -10.28 -13.59 10.84
C HIS A 16 -11.82 -13.57 10.86
N PHE A 17 -12.46 -14.71 10.64
CA PHE A 17 -13.91 -14.82 10.64
C PHE A 17 -14.36 -16.11 11.33
N ASP A 18 -15.27 -15.94 12.30
CA ASP A 18 -16.00 -17.03 12.94
C ASP A 18 -17.47 -16.94 12.53
N PRO A 19 -18.02 -17.96 11.82
CA PRO A 19 -19.43 -17.96 11.46
C PRO A 19 -20.34 -17.92 12.71
N PRO A 20 -21.44 -17.15 12.70
CA PRO A 20 -22.34 -17.07 13.84
C PRO A 20 -23.07 -18.40 14.08
N ALA A 21 -23.15 -18.79 15.35
CA ALA A 21 -23.91 -19.97 15.76
C ALA A 21 -25.40 -19.84 15.36
N GLY A 22 -25.99 -20.95 14.89
CA GLY A 22 -27.41 -21.02 14.53
C GLY A 22 -27.74 -20.63 13.09
N VAL A 23 -26.76 -20.16 12.30
CA VAL A 23 -26.92 -20.05 10.84
C VAL A 23 -26.52 -21.37 10.19
N PRO A 24 -27.41 -22.07 9.46
CA PRO A 24 -27.11 -23.36 8.84
C PRO A 24 -26.32 -23.18 7.53
N TRP A 25 -25.10 -22.67 7.63
CA TRP A 25 -24.21 -22.41 6.51
C TRP A 25 -22.76 -22.72 6.90
N GLU A 26 -22.02 -23.25 5.93
CA GLU A 26 -20.58 -23.49 5.98
C GLU A 26 -19.98 -23.21 4.60
N THR A 27 -18.67 -23.00 4.52
CA THR A 27 -17.98 -22.80 3.24
C THR A 27 -16.58 -23.42 3.23
N ASP A 28 -15.99 -23.49 2.04
CA ASP A 28 -14.73 -24.18 1.74
C ASP A 28 -13.47 -23.33 1.98
N VAL A 29 -13.64 -22.14 2.55
CA VAL A 29 -12.55 -21.21 2.91
C VAL A 29 -12.83 -20.55 4.26
N ASP A 30 -11.81 -19.93 4.85
CA ASP A 30 -11.89 -19.18 6.11
C ASP A 30 -11.69 -17.67 5.88
N GLY A 31 -11.72 -16.88 6.96
CA GLY A 31 -11.27 -15.50 6.98
C GLY A 31 -12.14 -14.53 6.17
N GLY A 32 -11.52 -13.53 5.55
CA GLY A 32 -12.24 -12.43 4.90
C GLY A 32 -13.06 -12.84 3.67
N GLU A 33 -12.67 -13.90 2.94
CA GLU A 33 -13.43 -14.41 1.79
C GLU A 33 -14.70 -15.14 2.22
N ALA A 34 -14.60 -15.91 3.31
CA ALA A 34 -15.76 -16.52 3.95
C ALA A 34 -16.71 -15.45 4.51
N LEU A 35 -16.17 -14.39 5.13
CA LEU A 35 -16.98 -13.26 5.60
C LEU A 35 -17.70 -12.56 4.45
N ALA A 36 -17.05 -12.36 3.30
CA ALA A 36 -17.66 -11.74 2.13
C ALA A 36 -18.80 -12.60 1.56
N GLU A 37 -18.62 -13.92 1.45
CA GLU A 37 -19.70 -14.84 1.07
C GLU A 37 -20.85 -14.82 2.07
N PHE A 38 -20.53 -14.89 3.37
CA PHE A 38 -21.54 -14.83 4.43
C PHE A 38 -22.37 -13.54 4.33
N ALA A 39 -21.72 -12.39 4.15
CA ALA A 39 -22.39 -11.11 3.98
C ALA A 39 -23.28 -11.08 2.72
N GLY A 40 -22.80 -11.64 1.60
CA GLY A 40 -23.61 -11.78 0.38
C GLY A 40 -24.84 -12.65 0.57
N ARG A 41 -24.71 -13.80 1.23
CA ARG A 41 -25.82 -14.72 1.52
C ARG A 41 -26.81 -14.12 2.52
N ALA A 42 -26.34 -13.33 3.48
CA ALA A 42 -27.18 -12.65 4.45
C ALA A 42 -28.22 -11.74 3.80
N CYS A 43 -27.86 -11.04 2.72
CA CYS A 43 -28.77 -10.18 1.96
C CYS A 43 -29.99 -10.91 1.40
N TYR A 44 -29.87 -12.21 1.14
CA TYR A 44 -30.92 -13.04 0.53
C TYR A 44 -31.39 -14.20 1.41
N GLN A 45 -30.82 -14.34 2.61
CA GLN A 45 -30.98 -15.53 3.47
C GLN A 45 -30.73 -16.84 2.71
N SER A 46 -29.78 -16.83 1.75
CA SER A 46 -29.49 -17.94 0.83
C SER A 46 -28.40 -18.86 1.38
N TRP A 47 -28.64 -19.38 2.58
CA TRP A 47 -27.73 -20.27 3.31
C TRP A 47 -27.59 -21.63 2.63
N ASN A 48 -28.64 -22.08 1.95
CA ASN A 48 -28.58 -23.25 1.10
C ASN A 48 -27.72 -22.97 -0.16
N LYS A 49 -27.09 -24.01 -0.69
CA LYS A 49 -26.19 -23.95 -1.86
C LYS A 49 -26.79 -24.68 -3.07
N PRO A 50 -27.96 -24.27 -3.60
CA PRO A 50 -28.69 -25.04 -4.61
C PRO A 50 -28.08 -24.97 -6.01
N ASN A 51 -27.35 -23.90 -6.34
CA ASN A 51 -26.68 -23.75 -7.64
C ASN A 51 -25.24 -24.27 -7.52
N PRO A 52 -24.86 -25.36 -8.23
CA PRO A 52 -23.50 -25.89 -8.19
C PRO A 52 -22.43 -24.86 -8.57
N ALA A 53 -22.74 -23.90 -9.45
CA ALA A 53 -21.78 -22.89 -9.90
C ALA A 53 -21.38 -21.87 -8.82
N THR A 54 -22.20 -21.71 -7.77
CA THR A 54 -21.99 -20.77 -6.65
C THR A 54 -22.06 -21.46 -5.28
N ALA A 55 -21.88 -22.78 -5.27
CA ALA A 55 -21.85 -23.59 -4.05
C ALA A 55 -20.50 -23.52 -3.32
N THR A 56 -19.42 -23.26 -4.04
CA THR A 56 -18.09 -22.96 -3.49
C THR A 56 -17.89 -21.46 -3.32
N ASN A 57 -17.01 -21.05 -2.40
CA ASN A 57 -16.66 -19.66 -2.20
C ASN A 57 -16.09 -19.02 -3.47
N ALA A 58 -15.20 -19.72 -4.16
CA ALA A 58 -14.62 -19.25 -5.42
C ALA A 58 -15.70 -18.96 -6.48
N GLY A 59 -16.66 -19.89 -6.64
CA GLY A 59 -17.78 -19.70 -7.56
C GLY A 59 -18.70 -18.55 -7.13
N TYR A 60 -18.95 -18.43 -5.82
CA TYR A 60 -19.80 -17.38 -5.26
C TYR A 60 -19.18 -15.99 -5.40
N LEU A 61 -17.91 -15.81 -5.04
CA LEU A 61 -17.22 -14.51 -5.16
C LEU A 61 -17.00 -14.12 -6.63
N ARG A 62 -16.70 -15.07 -7.52
CA ARG A 62 -16.70 -14.79 -8.96
C ARG A 62 -18.04 -14.25 -9.44
N HIS A 63 -19.15 -14.89 -9.04
CA HIS A 63 -20.48 -14.40 -9.38
C HIS A 63 -20.74 -12.99 -8.82
N ILE A 64 -20.35 -12.71 -7.57
CA ILE A 64 -20.45 -11.38 -6.96
C ILE A 64 -19.71 -10.32 -7.77
N LEU A 65 -18.51 -10.63 -8.28
CA LEU A 65 -17.72 -9.74 -9.12
C LEU A 65 -18.40 -9.50 -10.47
N GLU A 66 -18.89 -10.55 -11.14
CA GLU A 66 -19.57 -10.48 -12.43
C GLU A 66 -20.85 -9.63 -12.39
N VAL A 67 -21.64 -9.74 -11.32
CA VAL A 67 -22.89 -8.96 -11.16
C VAL A 67 -22.69 -7.59 -10.50
N GLY A 68 -21.45 -7.25 -10.11
CA GLY A 68 -21.10 -5.93 -9.57
C GLY A 68 -21.60 -5.67 -8.15
N HIS A 69 -21.89 -6.70 -7.34
CA HIS A 69 -22.30 -6.56 -5.94
C HIS A 69 -21.11 -6.30 -5.01
N LEU A 70 -20.26 -5.32 -5.37
CA LEU A 70 -18.94 -5.12 -4.78
C LEU A 70 -18.94 -4.67 -3.31
N SER A 71 -20.07 -4.20 -2.78
CA SER A 71 -20.15 -3.77 -1.37
C SER A 71 -19.90 -4.91 -0.39
N VAL A 72 -20.19 -6.16 -0.75
CA VAL A 72 -19.92 -7.32 0.13
C VAL A 72 -18.41 -7.53 0.35
N LEU A 73 -17.58 -7.07 -0.58
CA LEU A 73 -16.12 -7.11 -0.48
C LEU A 73 -15.56 -6.06 0.50
N GLU A 74 -16.40 -5.15 1.00
CA GLU A 74 -15.96 -4.14 1.98
C GLU A 74 -15.80 -4.71 3.40
N HIS A 75 -16.30 -5.92 3.66
CA HIS A 75 -16.22 -6.57 4.97
C HIS A 75 -14.86 -7.25 5.23
N GLY A 76 -14.19 -7.77 4.20
CA GLY A 76 -12.84 -8.32 4.31
C GLY A 76 -11.78 -7.22 4.16
N SER A 77 -10.75 -7.22 5.00
CA SER A 77 -9.67 -6.22 4.99
C SER A 77 -8.28 -6.85 5.09
N VAL A 78 -7.28 -6.13 4.55
CA VAL A 78 -5.85 -6.45 4.65
C VAL A 78 -5.09 -5.21 5.08
N THR A 79 -4.09 -5.41 5.92
CA THR A 79 -3.16 -4.38 6.37
C THR A 79 -1.75 -4.72 5.95
N PHE A 80 -1.08 -3.75 5.33
CA PHE A 80 0.32 -3.82 4.92
C PHE A 80 1.19 -2.91 5.76
N TYR A 81 2.43 -3.34 6.02
CA TYR A 81 3.52 -2.47 6.38
C TYR A 81 4.48 -2.37 5.18
N LEU A 82 4.62 -1.15 4.67
CA LEU A 82 5.40 -0.84 3.48
C LEU A 82 6.66 -0.07 3.90
N THR A 83 7.82 -0.51 3.43
CA THR A 83 9.12 0.18 3.61
C THR A 83 9.87 0.23 2.28
N GLY A 84 10.91 1.06 2.18
CA GLY A 84 11.61 1.25 0.90
C GLY A 84 10.72 1.86 -0.18
N ILE A 85 9.83 2.78 0.23
CA ILE A 85 9.01 3.59 -0.67
C ILE A 85 9.35 5.07 -0.46
N SER A 86 9.24 5.87 -1.52
CA SER A 86 9.61 7.29 -1.51
C SER A 86 8.52 8.17 -0.93
N ARG A 87 8.88 9.43 -0.59
CA ARG A 87 7.89 10.45 -0.22
C ARG A 87 6.98 10.79 -1.39
N SER A 88 7.50 10.86 -2.62
CA SER A 88 6.68 11.11 -3.83
C SER A 88 5.62 10.03 -4.03
N LEU A 89 5.99 8.75 -3.93
CA LEU A 89 5.03 7.65 -4.03
C LEU A 89 3.95 7.79 -2.96
N THR A 90 4.30 8.07 -1.70
CA THR A 90 3.27 8.21 -0.66
C THR A 90 2.33 9.39 -0.89
N HIS A 91 2.77 10.46 -1.55
CA HIS A 91 1.91 11.57 -1.95
C HIS A 91 0.85 11.16 -2.99
N GLU A 92 1.14 10.17 -3.84
CA GLU A 92 0.15 9.56 -4.74
C GLU A 92 -0.73 8.52 -4.05
N LEU A 93 -0.12 7.66 -3.22
CA LEU A 93 -0.79 6.59 -2.51
C LEU A 93 -1.90 7.12 -1.61
N ILE A 94 -1.65 8.18 -0.84
CA ILE A 94 -2.62 8.75 0.11
C ILE A 94 -3.81 9.48 -0.56
N ARG A 95 -3.82 9.57 -1.90
CA ARG A 95 -4.98 10.07 -2.66
C ARG A 95 -6.12 9.04 -2.69
N HIS A 96 -5.84 7.78 -2.38
CA HIS A 96 -6.82 6.70 -2.23
C HIS A 96 -7.54 6.78 -0.88
N ARG A 97 -8.60 7.59 -0.84
CA ARG A 97 -9.29 8.00 0.40
C ARG A 97 -10.00 6.88 1.17
N HIS A 98 -10.17 5.69 0.58
CA HIS A 98 -10.79 4.54 1.23
C HIS A 98 -9.78 3.57 1.85
N PHE A 99 -8.55 4.05 2.08
CA PHE A 99 -7.57 3.42 2.95
C PHE A 99 -7.39 4.20 4.25
N SER A 100 -6.90 3.49 5.26
CA SER A 100 -6.40 4.08 6.51
C SER A 100 -4.88 4.03 6.52
N TYR A 101 -4.25 5.11 6.98
CA TYR A 101 -2.80 5.29 6.91
C TYR A 101 -2.19 5.60 8.28
N SER A 102 -1.02 5.06 8.56
CA SER A 102 -0.13 5.52 9.63
C SER A 102 1.29 5.57 9.12
N GLN A 103 1.84 6.78 8.97
CA GLN A 103 3.10 7.01 8.27
C GLN A 103 4.19 7.54 9.19
N LEU A 104 5.44 7.15 8.91
CA LEU A 104 6.65 7.71 9.49
C LEU A 104 6.63 9.24 9.38
N SER A 105 6.72 9.92 10.52
CA SER A 105 6.60 11.38 10.57
C SER A 105 7.96 12.06 10.66
N GLN A 106 8.35 12.77 9.60
CA GLN A 106 9.53 13.65 9.58
C GLN A 106 9.47 14.82 10.56
N ARG A 107 8.33 15.06 11.22
CA ARG A 107 8.23 16.05 12.32
C ARG A 107 8.74 15.48 13.64
N TYR A 108 8.76 14.15 13.76
CA TYR A 108 9.06 13.45 15.00
C TYR A 108 10.29 12.55 14.88
N VAL A 109 10.50 11.85 13.77
CA VAL A 109 11.68 11.01 13.56
C VAL A 109 12.80 11.85 12.96
N PRO A 110 14.02 11.85 13.53
CA PRO A 110 15.17 12.51 12.92
C PRO A 110 15.59 11.74 11.67
N GLU A 111 15.89 12.46 10.59
CA GLU A 111 16.26 11.90 9.28
C GLU A 111 17.75 12.13 8.99
N ARG A 112 18.62 12.01 10.01
CA ARG A 112 20.07 12.29 9.84
C ARG A 112 20.74 11.24 8.95
N ASP A 113 20.18 10.03 8.97
CA ASP A 113 20.63 8.81 8.32
C ASP A 113 19.53 8.20 7.43
N ALA A 114 18.61 9.04 6.94
CA ALA A 114 17.52 8.58 6.10
C ALA A 114 18.05 7.95 4.80
N ALA A 115 17.54 6.77 4.48
CA ALA A 115 17.81 6.13 3.20
C ALA A 115 17.04 6.84 2.06
N MET A 116 17.42 6.52 0.83
CA MET A 116 16.76 7.00 -0.39
C MET A 116 16.20 5.82 -1.18
N VAL A 117 15.12 6.07 -1.91
CA VAL A 117 14.55 5.16 -2.89
C VAL A 117 14.98 5.66 -4.27
N GLU A 118 15.80 4.87 -4.94
CA GLU A 118 16.36 5.19 -6.24
C GLU A 118 15.50 4.60 -7.36
N PRO A 119 15.02 5.41 -8.33
CA PRO A 119 14.35 4.90 -9.52
C PRO A 119 15.26 3.98 -10.35
N ALA A 120 14.74 2.85 -10.84
CA ALA A 120 15.51 1.86 -11.60
C ALA A 120 16.25 2.46 -12.80
N VAL A 121 15.58 3.34 -13.57
CA VAL A 121 16.18 4.03 -14.73
C VAL A 121 17.36 4.94 -14.38
N ILE A 122 17.50 5.35 -13.12
CA ILE A 122 18.69 6.08 -12.61
C ILE A 122 19.76 5.07 -12.18
N ALA A 123 19.37 4.00 -11.48
CA ALA A 123 20.28 2.97 -10.99
C ALA A 123 21.00 2.19 -12.12
N GLU A 124 20.36 2.06 -13.28
CA GLU A 124 20.91 1.36 -14.46
C GLU A 124 22.03 2.15 -15.17
N ASP A 125 22.13 3.46 -14.94
CA ASP A 125 23.18 4.31 -15.50
C ASP A 125 24.19 4.68 -14.39
N PRO A 126 25.47 4.26 -14.50
CA PRO A 126 26.47 4.52 -13.47
C PRO A 126 26.73 6.01 -13.18
N GLU A 127 26.59 6.90 -14.16
CA GLU A 127 26.79 8.34 -13.98
C GLU A 127 25.58 8.96 -13.26
N LEU A 128 24.37 8.59 -13.66
CA LEU A 128 23.15 9.07 -13.01
C LEU A 128 23.01 8.54 -11.58
N HIS A 129 23.36 7.28 -11.34
CA HIS A 129 23.42 6.68 -10.00
C HIS A 129 24.38 7.46 -9.07
N ALA A 130 25.59 7.75 -9.54
CA ALA A 130 26.56 8.52 -8.76
C ALA A 130 26.04 9.92 -8.43
N LEU A 131 25.40 10.59 -9.39
CA LEU A 131 24.79 11.91 -9.19
C LEU A 131 23.64 11.87 -8.17
N PHE A 132 22.81 10.81 -8.21
CA PHE A 132 21.71 10.61 -7.27
C PHE A 132 22.23 10.45 -5.83
N LEU A 133 23.23 9.59 -5.64
CA LEU A 133 23.85 9.37 -4.33
C LEU A 133 24.48 10.67 -3.78
N GLU A 134 25.17 11.43 -4.64
CA GLU A 134 25.76 12.71 -4.26
C GLU A 134 24.68 13.73 -3.84
N ALA A 135 23.59 13.84 -4.60
CA ALA A 135 22.49 14.74 -4.28
C ALA A 135 21.84 14.38 -2.94
N GLY A 136 21.62 13.09 -2.68
CA GLY A 136 21.11 12.60 -1.40
C GLY A 136 22.02 12.95 -0.22
N GLU A 137 23.34 12.74 -0.36
CA GLU A 137 24.33 13.06 0.69
C GLU A 137 24.41 14.55 0.97
N ARG A 138 24.36 15.40 -0.06
CA ARG A 138 24.30 16.86 0.08
C ARG A 138 23.03 17.32 0.79
N ALA A 139 21.89 16.69 0.50
CA ALA A 139 20.62 16.99 1.16
C ALA A 139 20.64 16.62 2.65
N LEU A 140 21.14 15.43 3.02
CA LEU A 140 21.28 14.99 4.42
C LEU A 140 22.26 15.88 5.20
N THR A 141 23.38 16.28 4.58
CA THR A 141 24.33 17.22 5.17
C THR A 141 23.65 18.58 5.45
N SER A 142 22.89 19.09 4.48
CA SER A 142 22.15 20.34 4.63
C SER A 142 21.07 20.25 5.72
N TYR A 143 20.31 19.15 5.74
CA TYR A 143 19.32 18.86 6.77
C TYR A 143 19.94 18.87 8.17
N THR A 144 21.07 18.19 8.34
CA THR A 144 21.78 18.08 9.63
C THR A 144 22.24 19.44 10.13
N ARG A 145 22.86 20.25 9.26
CA ARG A 145 23.30 21.61 9.61
C ARG A 145 22.13 22.54 9.95
N LEU A 146 21.03 22.46 9.19
CA LEU A 146 19.82 23.22 9.49
C LEU A 146 19.22 22.80 10.83
N LEU A 147 19.11 21.49 11.09
CA LEU A 147 18.57 20.95 12.32
C LEU A 147 19.35 21.44 13.54
N GLU A 148 20.68 21.38 13.51
CA GLU A 148 21.54 21.85 14.60
C GLU A 148 21.40 23.36 14.86
N GLY A 149 21.34 24.16 13.78
CA GLY A 149 21.09 25.59 13.90
C GLY A 149 19.71 25.90 14.49
N LEU A 150 18.68 25.15 14.08
CA LEU A 150 17.31 25.31 14.57
C LEU A 150 17.15 24.81 16.01
N GLU A 151 17.84 23.74 16.41
CA GLU A 151 17.86 23.25 17.80
C GLU A 151 18.45 24.29 18.75
N LYS A 152 19.51 25.00 18.34
CA LYS A 152 20.04 26.17 19.07
C LYS A 152 19.06 27.32 19.10
N LYS A 153 18.42 27.64 17.96
CA LYS A 153 17.45 28.74 17.84
C LYS A 153 16.22 28.54 18.74
N PHE A 154 15.77 27.31 18.91
CA PHE A 154 14.60 26.97 19.72
C PHE A 154 14.97 26.51 21.14
N ALA A 155 16.20 26.75 21.61
CA ALA A 155 16.68 26.27 22.91
C ALA A 155 15.78 26.68 24.09
N ASP A 156 15.15 27.86 24.02
CA ASP A 156 14.30 28.42 25.08
C ASP A 156 12.86 27.89 25.08
N VAL A 157 12.49 27.04 24.12
CA VAL A 157 11.14 26.43 24.09
C VAL A 157 11.05 25.39 25.22
N GLU A 158 10.28 25.69 26.26
CA GLU A 158 10.15 24.84 27.46
C GLU A 158 9.84 23.38 27.12
N SER A 159 8.82 23.13 26.31
CA SER A 159 8.46 21.76 25.88
C SER A 159 9.52 21.18 24.93
N ALA A 160 10.24 20.17 25.43
CA ALA A 160 11.23 19.43 24.64
C ALA A 160 10.63 18.80 23.38
N THR A 161 9.37 18.36 23.44
CA THR A 161 8.64 17.81 22.29
C THR A 161 8.36 18.89 21.25
N SER A 162 7.83 20.04 21.66
CA SER A 162 7.57 21.17 20.75
C SER A 162 8.85 21.69 20.13
N ARG A 163 9.93 21.78 20.91
CA ARG A 163 11.27 22.19 20.48
C ARG A 163 11.81 21.32 19.34
N ARG A 164 11.86 20.00 19.56
CA ARG A 164 12.31 19.04 18.53
C ARG A 164 11.43 19.09 17.29
N LYS A 165 10.12 19.19 17.48
CA LYS A 165 9.13 19.23 16.39
C LYS A 165 9.28 20.47 15.51
N GLN A 166 9.47 21.65 16.11
CA GLN A 166 9.68 22.92 15.39
C GLN A 166 10.99 22.89 14.59
N ALA A 167 12.07 22.39 15.17
CA ALA A 167 13.35 22.27 14.47
C ALA A 167 13.26 21.28 13.29
N ARG A 168 12.77 20.06 13.53
CA ARG A 168 12.69 18.99 12.52
C ARG A 168 11.76 19.33 11.37
N GLN A 169 10.59 19.92 11.66
CA GLN A 169 9.60 20.22 10.62
C GLN A 169 10.06 21.31 9.64
N ALA A 170 10.98 22.18 10.06
CA ALA A 170 11.61 23.19 9.21
C ALA A 170 12.86 22.64 8.51
N ALA A 171 13.73 21.91 9.22
CA ALA A 171 14.95 21.33 8.65
C ALA A 171 14.65 20.39 7.47
N ARG A 172 13.57 19.60 7.54
CA ARG A 172 13.17 18.66 6.48
C ARG A 172 12.80 19.31 5.14
N ALA A 173 12.72 20.64 5.05
CA ALA A 173 12.40 21.34 3.81
C ALA A 173 13.40 21.07 2.67
N VAL A 174 14.60 20.60 3.00
CA VAL A 174 15.65 20.24 2.03
C VAL A 174 15.71 18.74 1.72
N LEU A 175 14.90 17.91 2.36
CA LEU A 175 14.88 16.47 2.08
C LEU A 175 14.19 16.22 0.73
N PRO A 176 14.78 15.40 -0.17
CA PRO A 176 14.23 15.17 -1.50
C PRO A 176 13.01 14.24 -1.47
N ASN A 177 12.27 14.21 -2.57
CA ASN A 177 11.16 13.27 -2.78
C ASN A 177 11.57 11.80 -2.62
N ALA A 178 12.83 11.48 -2.95
CA ALA A 178 13.39 10.15 -2.84
C ALA A 178 13.63 9.67 -1.40
N THR A 179 13.49 10.53 -0.37
CA THR A 179 13.68 10.11 1.02
C THR A 179 12.75 8.95 1.36
N GLU A 180 13.32 7.86 1.90
CA GLU A 180 12.56 6.70 2.34
C GLU A 180 11.47 7.13 3.32
N THR A 181 10.31 6.50 3.21
CA THR A 181 9.28 6.55 4.22
C THR A 181 8.73 5.15 4.47
N ARG A 182 8.03 5.01 5.59
CA ARG A 182 7.42 3.76 6.02
C ARG A 182 5.98 4.05 6.37
N ILE A 183 5.07 3.16 5.94
CA ILE A 183 3.65 3.41 6.09
C ILE A 183 2.90 2.10 6.36
N VAL A 184 1.99 2.15 7.32
CA VAL A 184 0.95 1.14 7.47
C VAL A 184 -0.24 1.57 6.62
N VAL A 185 -0.73 0.67 5.77
CA VAL A 185 -1.89 0.88 4.90
C VAL A 185 -2.92 -0.21 5.21
N THR A 186 -4.14 0.18 5.56
CA THR A 186 -5.26 -0.77 5.73
C THR A 186 -6.36 -0.45 4.74
N GLY A 187 -6.92 -1.47 4.11
CA GLY A 187 -8.04 -1.33 3.20
C GLY A 187 -8.87 -2.59 3.11
N ASN A 188 -10.16 -2.40 2.82
CA ASN A 188 -11.04 -3.51 2.47
C ASN A 188 -10.77 -4.01 1.04
N TYR A 189 -11.26 -5.21 0.71
CA TYR A 189 -10.98 -5.80 -0.61
C TYR A 189 -11.47 -4.92 -1.76
N ARG A 190 -12.61 -4.23 -1.62
CA ARG A 190 -13.08 -3.29 -2.66
C ARG A 190 -12.10 -2.14 -2.90
N ALA A 191 -11.62 -1.51 -1.84
CA ALA A 191 -10.64 -0.43 -1.92
C ALA A 191 -9.30 -0.92 -2.49
N MET A 192 -8.86 -2.12 -2.11
CA MET A 192 -7.67 -2.77 -2.65
C MET A 192 -7.80 -3.04 -4.15
N ARG A 193 -8.93 -3.58 -4.61
CA ARG A 193 -9.19 -3.81 -6.04
C ARG A 193 -9.14 -2.52 -6.84
N HIS A 194 -9.75 -1.44 -6.33
CA HIS A 194 -9.68 -0.13 -6.98
C HIS A 194 -8.24 0.40 -7.05
N PHE A 195 -7.47 0.29 -5.96
CA PHE A 195 -6.06 0.69 -5.95
C PHE A 195 -5.24 -0.06 -7.00
N VAL A 196 -5.38 -1.38 -7.06
CA VAL A 196 -4.68 -2.22 -8.04
C VAL A 196 -5.06 -1.80 -9.45
N ALA A 197 -6.36 -1.71 -9.78
CA ALA A 197 -6.79 -1.32 -11.13
C ALA A 197 -6.25 0.06 -11.56
N MET A 198 -6.21 1.03 -10.63
CA MET A 198 -5.71 2.38 -10.95
C MET A 198 -4.18 2.45 -11.04
N ARG A 199 -3.46 1.67 -10.22
CA ARG A 199 -2.02 1.87 -10.01
C ARG A 199 -1.14 0.77 -10.60
N ALA A 200 -1.65 -0.44 -10.81
CA ALA A 200 -0.96 -1.48 -11.56
C ALA A 200 -1.12 -1.31 -13.08
N SER A 201 -1.19 -0.07 -13.58
CA SER A 201 -1.50 0.25 -14.98
C SER A 201 -0.33 0.95 -15.67
N GLU A 202 -0.31 0.90 -17.01
CA GLU A 202 0.72 1.58 -17.81
C GLU A 202 0.74 3.11 -17.61
N HIS A 203 -0.38 3.67 -17.17
CA HIS A 203 -0.55 5.12 -16.94
C HIS A 203 -0.03 5.60 -15.58
N ALA A 204 0.26 4.69 -14.65
CA ALA A 204 0.78 5.02 -13.34
C ALA A 204 2.30 5.26 -13.37
N ASP A 205 2.80 6.07 -12.43
CA ASP A 205 4.23 6.16 -12.15
C ASP A 205 4.78 4.77 -11.80
N VAL A 206 6.00 4.47 -12.27
CA VAL A 206 6.62 3.15 -12.16
C VAL A 206 6.76 2.72 -10.69
N GLU A 207 7.10 3.62 -9.77
CA GLU A 207 7.31 3.26 -8.36
C GLU A 207 6.00 2.80 -7.70
N ILE A 208 4.90 3.53 -7.92
CA ILE A 208 3.59 3.15 -7.36
C ILE A 208 3.00 1.94 -8.09
N ARG A 209 3.35 1.73 -9.37
CA ARG A 209 3.01 0.53 -10.12
C ARG A 209 3.68 -0.70 -9.56
N GLU A 210 4.99 -0.65 -9.31
CA GLU A 210 5.73 -1.73 -8.65
C GLU A 210 5.13 -2.07 -7.28
N LEU A 211 4.79 -1.05 -6.48
CA LEU A 211 4.07 -1.25 -5.22
C LEU A 211 2.72 -1.94 -5.44
N ALA A 212 1.93 -1.51 -6.41
CA ALA A 212 0.62 -2.08 -6.68
C ALA A 212 0.70 -3.56 -7.10
N ILE A 213 1.67 -3.92 -7.92
CA ILE A 213 1.93 -5.31 -8.31
C ILE A 213 2.39 -6.14 -7.10
N ALA A 214 3.33 -5.63 -6.30
CA ALA A 214 3.78 -6.32 -5.09
C ALA A 214 2.65 -6.53 -4.08
N MET A 215 1.77 -5.54 -3.89
CA MET A 215 0.58 -5.67 -3.07
C MET A 215 -0.42 -6.67 -3.67
N LEU A 216 -0.65 -6.66 -5.00
CA LEU A 216 -1.55 -7.60 -5.67
C LEU A 216 -1.12 -9.05 -5.43
N ARG A 217 0.18 -9.36 -5.52
CA ARG A 217 0.70 -10.71 -5.25
C ARG A 217 0.35 -11.19 -3.84
N GLU A 218 0.53 -10.32 -2.85
CA GLU A 218 0.15 -10.63 -1.47
C GLU A 218 -1.37 -10.74 -1.29
N LEU A 219 -2.14 -9.91 -1.98
CA LEU A 219 -3.61 -9.98 -1.99
C LEU A 219 -4.10 -11.30 -2.60
N GLN A 220 -3.52 -11.75 -3.72
CA GLN A 220 -3.80 -13.05 -4.34
C GLN A 220 -3.38 -14.23 -3.46
N ARG A 221 -2.38 -14.05 -2.59
CA ARG A 221 -1.99 -15.05 -1.60
C ARG A 221 -2.97 -15.13 -0.42
N VAL A 222 -3.48 -13.99 0.06
CA VAL A 222 -4.31 -13.90 1.28
C VAL A 222 -5.81 -14.05 1.00
N ALA A 223 -6.28 -13.60 -0.17
CA ALA A 223 -7.67 -13.62 -0.59
C ALA A 223 -7.77 -13.98 -2.09
N PRO A 224 -7.38 -15.20 -2.48
CA PRO A 224 -7.23 -15.59 -3.88
C PRO A 224 -8.51 -15.41 -4.71
N ASN A 225 -9.68 -15.77 -4.19
CA ASN A 225 -10.95 -15.69 -4.91
C ASN A 225 -11.40 -14.23 -5.12
N ALA A 226 -11.06 -13.33 -4.20
CA ALA A 226 -11.40 -11.91 -4.29
C ALA A 226 -10.51 -11.12 -5.28
N PHE A 227 -9.38 -11.68 -5.73
CA PHE A 227 -8.42 -11.04 -6.65
C PHE A 227 -8.03 -11.94 -7.84
N ALA A 228 -8.74 -13.04 -8.07
CA ALA A 228 -8.43 -14.04 -9.08
C ALA A 228 -8.52 -13.52 -10.53
N ASP A 229 -9.31 -12.49 -10.75
CA ASP A 229 -9.58 -11.89 -12.06
C ASP A 229 -8.51 -10.88 -12.51
N PHE A 230 -7.54 -10.56 -11.65
CA PHE A 230 -6.38 -9.77 -12.03
C PHE A 230 -5.27 -10.64 -12.61
N GLU A 231 -4.84 -10.32 -13.82
CA GLU A 231 -3.71 -10.99 -14.48
C GLU A 231 -2.50 -10.03 -14.53
N ILE A 232 -1.34 -10.52 -14.08
CA ILE A 232 -0.08 -9.76 -14.12
C ILE A 232 0.68 -10.12 -15.41
N PHE A 233 1.17 -9.12 -16.14
CA PHE A 233 1.99 -9.30 -17.32
C PHE A 233 3.11 -8.25 -17.40
N ALA A 234 4.21 -8.62 -18.06
CA ALA A 234 5.36 -7.76 -18.26
C ALA A 234 5.22 -6.94 -19.55
N LEU A 235 5.64 -5.68 -19.49
CA LEU A 235 5.77 -4.77 -20.62
C LEU A 235 7.12 -4.97 -21.34
N GLY A 236 7.28 -4.32 -22.48
CA GLY A 236 8.52 -4.39 -23.27
C GLY A 236 9.76 -3.82 -22.56
N ASP A 237 9.56 -2.97 -21.55
CA ASP A 237 10.62 -2.41 -20.70
C ASP A 237 10.94 -3.27 -19.47
N GLY A 238 10.28 -4.43 -19.32
CA GLY A 238 10.47 -5.35 -18.19
C GLY A 238 9.66 -5.01 -16.95
N THR A 239 9.00 -3.85 -16.90
CA THR A 239 8.09 -3.51 -15.80
C THR A 239 6.78 -4.28 -15.89
N GLU A 240 6.07 -4.42 -14.78
CA GLU A 240 4.84 -5.23 -14.72
C GLU A 240 3.59 -4.35 -14.56
N VAL A 241 2.49 -4.82 -15.15
CA VAL A 241 1.15 -4.27 -15.02
C VAL A 241 0.17 -5.39 -14.67
N ALA A 242 -1.01 -5.02 -14.19
CA ALA A 242 -2.11 -5.94 -13.98
C ALA A 242 -3.41 -5.39 -14.57
N SER A 243 -4.21 -6.26 -15.17
CA SER A 243 -5.53 -5.91 -15.70
C SER A 243 -6.59 -6.88 -15.20
N SER A 244 -7.83 -6.40 -15.15
CA SER A 244 -9.01 -7.22 -14.84
C SER A 244 -10.18 -6.77 -15.73
N PRO A 245 -10.95 -7.71 -16.30
CA PRO A 245 -12.17 -7.37 -17.03
C PRO A 245 -13.34 -6.97 -16.11
N LEU A 246 -13.20 -7.16 -14.79
CA LEU A 246 -14.25 -6.97 -13.79
C LEU A 246 -14.03 -5.74 -12.90
N VAL A 247 -13.09 -4.88 -13.26
CA VAL A 247 -12.91 -3.56 -12.64
C VAL A 247 -12.96 -2.51 -13.73
N GLY A 248 -14.01 -1.67 -13.70
CA GLY A 248 -14.09 -0.51 -14.58
C GLY A 248 -13.06 0.53 -14.17
N GLU A 249 -12.45 1.18 -15.16
CA GLU A 249 -11.79 2.47 -14.96
C GLU A 249 -12.87 3.45 -14.49
N GLY A 250 -12.72 3.97 -13.27
CA GLY A 250 -13.64 4.97 -12.72
C GLY A 250 -13.45 6.33 -13.38
#